data_AF-A0AAV0PUL0-F1
#
_entry.id   AF-A0AAV0PUL0-F1
#
_cell.length_a   1.000
_cell.length_b   1.000
_cell.length_c   1.000
_cell.angle_alpha   90.00
_cell.angle_beta   90.00
_cell.angle_gamma   90.00
#
_symmetry.space_group_name_H-M   'P 1'
#
loop_
_entity.id
_entity.type
_entity.pdbx_description
1 polymer ?
#
loop_
_entity_poly.entity_id
_entity_poly.type
_entity_poly.pdbx_seq_one_letter_code
_entity_poly.pdbx_strand_id
1 'polypeptide(L)'
;MSLLRGKLEACFGIRLAATQHHEIFSNRPHHVSNMAPTKIKNCALHGGDFGQKGALLNWDYIHGDLTKEYKELKIFVKATPKSDNTSLIHWTLDYEKLDEDVAEPFSFMEFLVHLSKDIDLHNTKK
;
A
#
# COMPACT_ATOMS: atom_id res chain seq x y z
N MET A 1 -16.39 13.18 22.37
CA MET A 1 -16.12 13.36 20.94
C MET A 1 -15.40 12.11 20.48
N SER A 2 -16.04 11.29 19.65
CA SER A 2 -15.36 10.13 19.08
C SER A 2 -14.59 10.51 17.85
N LEU A 3 -13.34 10.04 17.81
CA LEU A 3 -12.42 10.32 16.71
C LEU A 3 -12.48 9.17 15.71
N LEU A 4 -13.47 9.22 14.82
CA LEU A 4 -13.60 8.25 13.72
C LEU A 4 -12.54 8.45 12.63
N ARG A 5 -11.91 9.63 12.58
CA ARG A 5 -10.88 9.97 11.61
C ARG A 5 -9.49 9.85 12.21
N GLY A 6 -8.59 9.18 11.50
CA GLY A 6 -7.22 9.04 11.95
C GLY A 6 -6.23 9.02 10.82
N LYS A 7 -4.96 8.99 11.21
CA LYS A 7 -3.81 8.93 10.30
C LYS A 7 -2.76 8.00 10.87
N LEU A 8 -2.31 7.03 10.07
CA LEU A 8 -1.17 6.16 10.39
C LEU A 8 -0.03 6.41 9.40
N GLU A 9 1.20 6.38 9.89
CA GLU A 9 2.40 6.60 9.08
C GLU A 9 3.45 5.53 9.38
N ALA A 10 4.11 5.04 8.32
CA ALA A 10 5.25 4.12 8.44
C ALA A 10 6.38 4.57 7.52
N CYS A 11 7.59 4.71 8.08
CA CYS A 11 8.80 5.11 7.36
C CYS A 11 9.87 4.03 7.48
N PHE A 12 10.40 3.53 6.36
CA PHE A 12 11.48 2.55 6.37
C PHE A 12 12.33 2.61 5.09
N GLY A 13 13.60 2.22 5.22
CA GLY A 13 14.53 2.15 4.09
C GLY A 13 14.36 0.86 3.29
N ILE A 14 14.51 0.96 1.98
CA ILE A 14 14.58 -0.17 1.04
C ILE A 14 15.80 -0.02 0.13
N ARG A 15 16.24 -1.13 -0.46
CA ARG A 15 17.40 -1.20 -1.36
C ARG A 15 17.06 -0.89 -2.83
N LEU A 16 15.79 -0.80 -3.18
CA LEU A 16 15.35 -0.34 -4.50
C LEU A 16 15.44 1.18 -4.65
N ALA A 17 15.71 1.63 -5.87
CA ALA A 17 15.68 3.05 -6.21
C ALA A 17 14.23 3.57 -6.25
N ALA A 18 14.05 4.86 -5.97
CA ALA A 18 12.72 5.44 -5.78
C ALA A 18 11.88 5.34 -7.07
N THR A 19 12.54 5.40 -8.23
CA THR A 19 11.96 5.20 -9.55
C THR A 19 11.47 3.78 -9.76
N GLN A 20 12.25 2.77 -9.35
CA GLN A 20 11.86 1.36 -9.45
C GLN A 20 10.69 1.04 -8.54
N HIS A 21 10.68 1.57 -7.32
CA HIS A 21 9.54 1.42 -6.40
C HIS A 21 8.28 2.09 -6.96
N HIS A 22 8.41 3.30 -7.51
CA HIS A 22 7.30 4.01 -8.15
C HIS A 22 6.73 3.22 -9.34
N GLU A 23 7.57 2.63 -10.19
CA GLU A 23 7.12 1.83 -11.33
C GLU A 23 6.37 0.56 -10.91
N ILE A 24 6.82 -0.13 -9.86
CA ILE A 24 6.21 -1.38 -9.41
C ILE A 24 4.79 -1.15 -8.86
N PHE A 25 4.61 -0.11 -8.04
CA PHE A 25 3.31 0.21 -7.45
C PHE A 25 2.36 0.90 -8.43
N SER A 26 2.89 1.67 -9.39
CA SER A 26 2.06 2.42 -10.35
C SER A 26 1.69 1.59 -11.58
N ASN A 27 2.62 0.85 -12.20
CA ASN A 27 2.40 0.26 -13.53
C ASN A 27 1.95 -1.21 -13.53
N ARG A 28 2.12 -1.97 -12.44
CA ARG A 28 1.83 -3.42 -12.43
C ARG A 28 1.23 -3.93 -11.12
N PRO A 29 0.08 -3.43 -10.68
CA PRO A 29 -0.54 -3.90 -9.44
C PRO A 29 -1.01 -5.38 -9.50
N HIS A 30 -1.23 -5.94 -10.69
CA HIS A 30 -1.43 -7.38 -10.87
C HIS A 30 -0.17 -8.22 -10.56
N HIS A 31 1.05 -7.67 -10.72
CA HIS A 31 2.27 -8.34 -10.24
C HIS A 31 2.40 -8.33 -8.72
N VAL A 32 1.84 -7.33 -8.04
CA VAL A 32 1.83 -7.25 -6.57
C VAL A 32 1.04 -8.43 -5.96
N SER A 33 -0.05 -8.84 -6.63
CA SER A 33 -0.81 -10.05 -6.25
C SER A 33 0.02 -11.33 -6.40
N ASN A 34 0.92 -11.39 -7.39
CA ASN A 34 1.80 -12.54 -7.62
C ASN A 34 3.08 -12.50 -6.75
N MET A 35 3.50 -11.32 -6.30
CA MET A 35 4.64 -11.14 -5.38
C MET A 35 4.26 -11.43 -3.92
N ALA A 36 3.00 -11.23 -3.55
CA ALA A 36 2.45 -11.57 -2.24
C ALA A 36 1.15 -12.40 -2.36
N PRO A 37 1.22 -13.61 -2.94
CA PRO A 37 0.04 -14.44 -3.23
C PRO A 37 -0.66 -14.95 -1.97
N THR A 38 0.03 -14.93 -0.83
CA THR A 38 -0.50 -15.30 0.48
C THR A 38 -1.20 -14.14 1.20
N LYS A 39 -1.26 -12.94 0.61
CA LYS A 39 -1.82 -11.74 1.27
C LYS A 39 -2.87 -10.99 0.44
N ILE A 40 -2.82 -11.07 -0.90
CA ILE A 40 -3.77 -10.40 -1.82
C ILE A 40 -4.53 -11.47 -2.61
N LYS A 41 -5.87 -11.46 -2.58
CA LYS A 41 -6.70 -12.39 -3.38
C LYS A 41 -6.81 -11.92 -4.82
N ASN A 42 -6.99 -10.62 -5.03
CA ASN A 42 -7.25 -10.06 -6.36
C ASN A 42 -6.92 -8.55 -6.40
N CYS A 43 -6.57 -8.06 -7.58
CA CYS A 43 -6.47 -6.64 -7.86
C CYS A 43 -7.22 -6.35 -9.16
N ALA A 44 -8.34 -5.64 -9.06
CA ALA A 44 -9.18 -5.27 -10.18
C ALA A 44 -9.10 -3.76 -10.43
N LEU A 45 -8.91 -3.36 -11.69
CA LEU A 45 -8.99 -1.97 -12.12
C LEU A 45 -10.48 -1.59 -12.25
N HIS A 46 -10.94 -0.61 -11.48
CA HIS A 46 -12.32 -0.15 -11.46
C HIS A 46 -12.55 1.10 -12.31
N GLY A 47 -11.49 1.81 -12.70
CA GLY A 47 -11.54 2.95 -13.61
C GLY A 47 -10.16 3.56 -13.88
N GLY A 48 -9.98 4.21 -15.04
CA GLY A 48 -8.67 4.72 -15.47
C GLY A 48 -7.71 3.62 -15.93
N ASP A 49 -6.43 3.96 -16.08
CA ASP A 49 -5.34 3.04 -16.48
C ASP A 49 -4.29 2.95 -15.38
N PHE A 50 -3.68 1.77 -15.20
CA PHE A 50 -2.58 1.59 -14.26
C PHE A 50 -1.47 2.62 -14.52
N GLY A 51 -1.05 3.33 -13.47
CA GLY A 51 0.03 4.31 -13.53
C GLY A 51 -0.38 5.70 -14.04
N GLN A 52 -1.65 5.89 -14.39
CA GLN A 52 -2.19 7.19 -14.78
C GLN A 52 -2.89 7.90 -13.62
N LYS A 53 -2.83 9.24 -13.63
CA LYS A 53 -3.56 10.07 -12.67
C LYS A 53 -5.06 9.86 -12.86
N GLY A 54 -5.74 9.32 -11.83
CA GLY A 54 -7.17 8.97 -11.88
C GLY A 54 -7.46 7.48 -11.95
N ALA A 55 -6.44 6.61 -11.86
CA ALA A 55 -6.64 5.17 -11.71
C ALA A 55 -7.36 4.84 -10.39
N LEU A 56 -8.45 4.07 -10.50
CA LEU A 56 -9.23 3.53 -9.39
C LEU A 56 -8.95 2.03 -9.30
N LEU A 57 -8.30 1.61 -8.23
CA LEU A 57 -7.90 0.23 -7.99
C LEU A 57 -8.74 -0.37 -6.86
N ASN A 58 -9.40 -1.48 -7.13
CA ASN A 58 -10.02 -2.32 -6.12
C ASN A 58 -9.09 -3.49 -5.81
N TRP A 59 -8.78 -3.64 -4.52
CA TRP A 59 -7.92 -4.70 -4.01
C TRP A 59 -8.73 -5.59 -3.08
N ASP A 60 -8.87 -6.86 -3.44
CA ASP A 60 -9.49 -7.85 -2.58
C ASP A 60 -8.39 -8.44 -1.68
N TYR A 61 -8.36 -8.01 -0.41
CA TYR A 61 -7.40 -8.51 0.56
C TYR A 61 -7.87 -9.83 1.18
N ILE A 62 -6.92 -10.69 1.55
CA ILE A 62 -7.26 -11.96 2.23
C ILE A 62 -7.88 -11.72 3.62
N HIS A 63 -7.63 -10.55 4.21
CA HIS A 63 -8.03 -10.20 5.58
C HIS A 63 -9.42 -9.55 5.72
N GLY A 64 -10.18 -9.35 4.64
CA GLY A 64 -11.53 -8.80 4.75
C GLY A 64 -11.82 -7.74 3.68
N ASP A 65 -13.03 -7.18 3.78
CA ASP A 65 -13.50 -6.11 2.91
C ASP A 65 -13.44 -4.79 3.69
N LEU A 66 -12.39 -3.99 3.41
CA LEU A 66 -12.13 -2.73 4.11
C LEU A 66 -13.29 -1.73 3.98
N THR A 67 -14.16 -1.88 2.96
CA THR A 67 -15.34 -1.01 2.79
C THR A 67 -16.43 -1.25 3.84
N LYS A 68 -16.36 -2.38 4.56
CA LYS A 68 -17.27 -2.72 5.67
C LYS A 68 -16.78 -2.25 7.03
N GLU A 69 -15.56 -1.71 7.09
CA GLU A 69 -14.93 -1.25 8.33
C GLU A 69 -14.65 0.26 8.26
N TYR A 70 -14.25 0.76 7.08
CA TYR A 70 -13.89 2.15 6.88
C TYR A 70 -14.79 2.81 5.85
N LYS A 71 -15.32 3.98 6.19
CA LYS A 71 -16.06 4.86 5.26
C LYS A 71 -15.13 5.46 4.21
N GLU A 72 -13.91 5.78 4.62
CA GLU A 72 -12.87 6.28 3.73
C GLU A 72 -11.51 5.72 4.17
N LEU A 73 -10.70 5.23 3.24
CA LEU A 73 -9.33 4.82 3.49
C LEU A 73 -8.48 5.26 2.29
N LYS A 74 -7.61 6.23 2.50
CA LYS A 74 -6.71 6.79 1.49
C LYS A 74 -5.29 6.37 1.81
N ILE A 75 -4.62 5.81 0.81
CA ILE A 75 -3.26 5.31 0.93
C ILE A 75 -2.35 6.22 0.10
N PHE A 76 -1.31 6.76 0.73
CA PHE A 76 -0.28 7.53 0.06
C PHE A 76 1.06 6.86 0.26
N VAL A 77 1.88 6.86 -0.80
CA VAL A 77 3.26 6.40 -0.75
C VAL A 77 4.19 7.45 -1.32
N LYS A 78 5.23 7.77 -0.57
CA LYS A 78 6.31 8.65 -1.02
C LYS A 78 7.63 7.90 -0.96
N ALA A 79 8.26 7.72 -2.11
CA ALA A 79 9.62 7.22 -2.21
C ALA A 79 10.59 8.40 -2.32
N THR A 80 11.53 8.52 -1.38
CA THR A 80 12.56 9.56 -1.38
C THR A 80 13.93 8.94 -1.61
N PRO A 81 14.70 9.36 -2.63
CA PRO A 81 16.06 8.86 -2.84
C PRO A 81 16.94 9.17 -1.62
N LYS A 82 17.83 8.23 -1.25
CA LYS A 82 18.85 8.46 -0.21
C LYS A 82 20.27 8.49 -0.79
N SER A 83 20.82 7.33 -1.14
CA SER A 83 22.18 7.15 -1.71
C SER A 83 22.26 5.81 -2.44
N ASP A 84 23.16 5.64 -3.41
CA ASP A 84 23.47 4.38 -4.14
C ASP A 84 22.30 3.40 -4.26
N ASN A 85 21.35 3.70 -5.17
CA ASN A 85 20.19 2.88 -5.46
C ASN A 85 19.24 2.58 -4.28
N THR A 86 19.41 3.19 -3.11
CA THR A 86 18.49 3.01 -1.96
C THR A 86 17.47 4.14 -1.84
N SER A 87 16.34 3.83 -1.20
CA SER A 87 15.23 4.77 -1.01
C SER A 87 14.63 4.69 0.39
N LEU A 88 14.05 5.79 0.84
CA LEU A 88 13.17 5.85 2.00
C LEU A 88 11.72 5.82 1.54
N ILE A 89 10.97 4.80 1.94
CA ILE A 89 9.53 4.73 1.72
C ILE A 89 8.81 5.31 2.92
N HIS A 90 7.85 6.17 2.65
CA HIS A 90 6.91 6.71 3.61
C HIS A 90 5.50 6.35 3.15
N TRP A 91 4.87 5.43 3.87
CA TRP A 91 3.45 5.11 3.74
C TRP A 91 2.62 5.95 4.69
N THR A 92 1.49 6.46 4.19
CA THR A 92 0.50 7.18 4.97
C THR A 92 -0.87 6.57 4.70
N LEU A 93 -1.61 6.27 5.76
CA LEU A 93 -3.02 5.90 5.72
C LEU A 93 -3.82 7.02 6.37
N ASP A 94 -4.64 7.73 5.60
CA ASP A 94 -5.69 8.60 6.13
C ASP A 94 -7.01 7.84 6.09
N TYR A 95 -7.74 7.77 7.19
CA TYR A 95 -8.95 6.94 7.28
C TYR A 95 -10.07 7.60 8.06
N GLU A 96 -11.30 7.17 7.76
CA GLU A 96 -12.53 7.42 8.50
C GLU A 96 -13.20 6.07 8.76
N LYS A 97 -13.30 5.66 10.02
CA LYS A 97 -14.02 4.45 10.46
C LYS A 97 -15.53 4.62 10.29
N LEU A 98 -16.24 3.50 10.13
CA LEU A 98 -17.70 3.51 10.13
C LEU A 98 -18.29 3.77 11.52
N ASP A 99 -17.64 3.26 12.56
CA ASP A 99 -18.04 3.40 13.95
C ASP A 99 -16.81 3.30 14.90
N GLU A 100 -17.06 3.47 16.21
CA GLU A 100 -16.02 3.50 17.24
C GLU A 100 -15.42 2.13 17.57
N ASP A 101 -16.17 1.05 17.29
CA ASP A 101 -15.75 -0.33 17.57
C ASP A 101 -14.80 -0.87 16.48
N VAL A 102 -14.75 -0.20 15.32
CA VAL A 102 -13.78 -0.50 14.26
C VAL A 102 -12.36 -0.29 14.77
N ALA A 103 -11.54 -1.33 14.59
CA ALA A 103 -10.13 -1.29 14.97
C ALA A 103 -9.34 -0.27 14.12
N GLU A 104 -8.24 0.21 14.67
CA GLU A 104 -7.27 0.98 13.88
C GLU A 104 -6.64 0.08 12.79
N PRO A 105 -6.33 0.62 11.59
CA PRO A 105 -5.81 -0.17 10.46
C PRO A 105 -4.32 -0.53 10.61
N PHE A 106 -3.86 -0.88 11.82
CA PHE A 106 -2.47 -1.26 12.08
C PHE A 106 -2.05 -2.50 11.30
N SER A 107 -2.88 -3.55 11.30
CA SER A 107 -2.61 -4.78 10.53
C SER A 107 -2.48 -4.51 9.03
N PHE A 108 -3.26 -3.53 8.52
CA PHE A 108 -3.18 -3.11 7.13
C PHE A 108 -1.90 -2.31 6.84
N MET A 109 -1.48 -1.44 7.75
CA MET A 109 -0.17 -0.76 7.65
C MET A 109 0.99 -1.76 7.67
N GLU A 110 0.98 -2.74 8.57
CA GLU A 110 2.00 -3.80 8.62
C GLU A 110 2.03 -4.63 7.34
N PHE A 111 0.85 -4.90 6.76
CA PHE A 111 0.74 -5.54 5.47
C PHE A 111 1.45 -4.73 4.37
N LEU A 112 1.22 -3.41 4.27
CA LEU A 112 1.89 -2.53 3.30
C LEU A 112 3.41 -2.49 3.49
N VAL A 113 3.86 -2.44 4.74
CA VAL A 113 5.29 -2.50 5.10
C VAL A 113 5.91 -3.81 4.63
N HIS A 114 5.28 -4.95 4.95
CA HIS A 114 5.78 -6.26 4.55
C HIS A 114 5.76 -6.44 3.03
N LEU A 115 4.70 -6.00 2.36
CA LEU A 115 4.61 -6.03 0.91
C LEU A 115 5.77 -5.26 0.25
N SER A 116 6.07 -4.07 0.76
CA SER A 116 7.18 -3.25 0.26
C SER A 116 8.53 -3.93 0.47
N LYS A 117 8.74 -4.61 1.61
CA LYS A 117 9.95 -5.40 1.88
C LYS A 117 10.06 -6.64 1.01
N ASP A 118 8.96 -7.34 0.75
CA ASP A 118 8.91 -8.51 -0.12
C ASP A 118 9.27 -8.12 -1.57
N ILE A 119 8.75 -6.97 -2.05
CA ILE A 119 9.11 -6.36 -3.34
C ILE A 119 10.59 -6.00 -3.39
N ASP A 120 11.12 -5.34 -2.35
CA ASP A 120 12.54 -5.00 -2.26
C ASP A 120 13.43 -6.24 -2.33
N LEU A 121 13.09 -7.28 -1.57
CA LEU A 121 13.82 -8.54 -1.54
C LEU A 121 13.80 -9.28 -2.88
N HIS A 122 12.65 -9.31 -3.56
CA HIS A 122 12.52 -10.00 -4.85
C HIS A 122 13.38 -9.36 -5.94
N ASN A 123 13.54 -8.03 -5.93
CA ASN A 123 14.24 -7.29 -6.97
C ASN A 123 15.72 -7.03 -6.68
N THR A 124 16.16 -7.24 -5.43
CA THR A 124 17.57 -7.06 -5.01
C THR A 124 18.34 -8.38 -4.91
N LYS A 125 17.66 -9.53 -4.95
CA LYS A 125 18.28 -10.85 -5.18
C LYS A 125 18.65 -11.01 -6.67
N LYS A 126 19.76 -10.39 -7.08
CA LYS A 126 20.49 -10.76 -8.31
C LYS A 126 21.88 -11.22 -7.95
#